data_AF-A0A3B8WHS4-F1
#
_entry.id   AF-A0A3B8WHS4-F1
#
_cell.length_a   1.000
_cell.length_b   1.000
_cell.length_c   1.000
_cell.angle_alpha   90.00
_cell.angle_beta   90.00
_cell.angle_gamma   90.00
#
_symmetry.space_group_name_H-M   'P 1'
#
loop_
_entity.id
_entity.type
_entity.pdbx_description
1 polymer ?
#
loop_
_entity_poly.entity_id
_entity_poly.type
_entity_poly.pdbx_seq_one_letter_code
_entity_poly.pdbx_strand_id
1 'polypeptide(L)'
;MKRKWIAGTAGLAAAALMSSASVAAPITADVVFLVDESGSMGGEHTWLSNMIASLESGLVGEGVGSSVSNRYSLVGFGGSSGSNHLDPHAHDMDAVTAGAQEWGSSTDFAAATSTLVTNGGTEDGWSALDWALNNLSYRADAAVNFVLVTDEDRDNTNAALNKESLLSGLFGKNALLNVVVNNSFGCDASSTNAIGIDSDDNGFQADGSGGFTKCEGAGNIGSGNGTTGSDYVDLALNSGGAAWNLNILRSGGTNADSFTASFVDTKVQEITEQPPVSVPEPGTLALLGLGLTGLAFRRKKA
;
A
#
# COMPACT_ATOMS: atom_id res chain seq x y z
N MET A 1 -16.14 76.16 17.00
CA MET A 1 -16.53 74.93 16.26
C MET A 1 -15.32 73.99 16.22
N LYS A 2 -15.43 72.81 16.85
CA LYS A 2 -14.35 71.83 17.02
C LYS A 2 -14.09 71.11 15.68
N ARG A 3 -12.86 71.13 15.15
CA ARG A 3 -12.43 70.26 14.04
C ARG A 3 -11.60 69.11 14.62
N LYS A 4 -12.15 67.91 14.54
CA LYS A 4 -11.47 66.65 14.88
C LYS A 4 -10.52 66.25 13.76
N TRP A 5 -9.35 65.77 14.16
CA TRP A 5 -8.39 65.06 13.33
C TRP A 5 -8.88 63.63 13.07
N ILE A 6 -8.70 63.13 11.85
CA ILE A 6 -8.69 61.69 11.56
C ILE A 6 -7.43 61.42 10.73
N ALA A 7 -6.46 60.77 11.35
CA ALA A 7 -5.32 60.16 10.69
C ALA A 7 -5.79 58.83 10.06
N GLY A 8 -5.62 58.68 8.75
CA GLY A 8 -5.80 57.41 8.06
C GLY A 8 -4.45 56.70 7.93
N THR A 9 -4.28 55.63 8.68
CA THR A 9 -3.19 54.65 8.49
C THR A 9 -3.44 53.84 7.22
N ALA A 10 -2.60 54.01 6.21
CA ALA A 10 -2.55 53.10 5.06
C ALA A 10 -1.77 51.84 5.46
N GLY A 11 -2.48 50.73 5.68
CA GLY A 11 -1.87 49.41 5.84
C GLY A 11 -1.47 48.84 4.49
N LEU A 12 -0.18 48.56 4.30
CA LEU A 12 0.33 47.71 3.23
C LEU A 12 -0.02 46.25 3.56
N ALA A 13 -1.00 45.69 2.86
CA ALA A 13 -1.24 44.25 2.86
C ALA A 13 -0.19 43.59 1.96
N ALA A 14 0.80 42.94 2.55
CA ALA A 14 1.68 42.02 1.84
C ALA A 14 0.88 40.74 1.54
N ALA A 15 0.50 40.56 0.28
CA ALA A 15 -0.04 39.28 -0.18
C ALA A 15 1.11 38.27 -0.19
N ALA A 16 1.16 37.40 0.83
CA ALA A 16 1.99 36.22 0.79
C ALA A 16 1.40 35.28 -0.29
N LEU A 17 2.07 35.18 -1.43
CA LEU A 17 1.84 34.12 -2.40
C LEU A 17 2.23 32.81 -1.70
N MET A 18 1.24 32.07 -1.21
CA MET A 18 1.43 30.68 -0.83
C MET A 18 1.63 29.88 -2.12
N SER A 19 2.89 29.65 -2.49
CA SER A 19 3.21 28.60 -3.45
C SER A 19 2.86 27.27 -2.78
N SER A 20 1.78 26.63 -3.21
CA SER A 20 1.56 25.21 -2.93
C SER A 20 2.74 24.45 -3.54
N ALA A 21 3.48 23.72 -2.71
CA ALA A 21 4.53 22.83 -3.19
C ALA A 21 3.91 21.89 -4.24
N SER A 22 4.54 21.80 -5.41
CA SER A 22 4.15 20.81 -6.41
C SER A 22 4.48 19.43 -5.86
N VAL A 23 3.45 18.63 -5.60
CA VAL A 23 3.57 17.24 -5.18
C VAL A 23 3.88 16.40 -6.42
N ALA A 24 5.06 15.77 -6.48
CA ALA A 24 5.45 14.92 -7.62
C ALA A 24 4.93 13.50 -7.43
N ALA A 25 4.31 12.90 -8.44
CA ALA A 25 3.92 11.48 -8.38
C ALA A 25 5.13 10.59 -8.04
N PRO A 26 4.93 9.48 -7.31
CA PRO A 26 6.02 8.57 -6.99
C PRO A 26 6.65 8.02 -8.26
N ILE A 27 7.98 7.91 -8.25
CA ILE A 27 8.74 7.39 -9.40
C ILE A 27 9.11 5.92 -9.24
N THR A 28 8.94 5.37 -8.04
CA THR A 28 9.23 3.97 -7.71
C THR A 28 8.21 3.43 -6.70
N ALA A 29 8.08 2.11 -6.62
CA ALA A 29 7.23 1.44 -5.63
C ALA A 29 8.01 0.39 -4.82
N ASP A 30 7.71 0.35 -3.51
CA ASP A 30 8.14 -0.68 -2.56
C ASP A 30 6.89 -1.46 -2.16
N VAL A 31 6.73 -2.68 -2.68
CA VAL A 31 5.52 -3.50 -2.45
C VAL A 31 5.87 -4.73 -1.63
N VAL A 32 5.23 -4.89 -0.47
CA VAL A 32 5.47 -6.01 0.45
C VAL A 32 4.26 -6.92 0.48
N PHE A 33 4.47 -8.21 0.21
CA PHE A 33 3.44 -9.23 0.36
C PHE A 33 3.67 -10.00 1.66
N LEU A 34 2.68 -9.96 2.55
CA LEU A 34 2.61 -10.71 3.80
C LEU A 34 1.72 -11.93 3.53
N VAL A 35 2.30 -13.12 3.50
CA VAL A 35 1.62 -14.31 2.97
C VAL A 35 1.57 -15.38 4.02
N ASP A 36 0.35 -15.81 4.31
CA ASP A 36 0.06 -16.96 5.14
C ASP A 36 0.57 -18.25 4.47
N GLU A 37 1.32 -19.04 5.22
CA GLU A 37 1.96 -20.29 4.84
C GLU A 37 1.27 -21.52 5.45
N SER A 38 0.05 -21.35 5.96
CA SER A 38 -0.79 -22.43 6.45
C SER A 38 -1.17 -23.41 5.33
N GLY A 39 -1.68 -24.58 5.73
CA GLY A 39 -1.95 -25.69 4.81
C GLY A 39 -3.02 -25.40 3.74
N SER A 40 -3.85 -24.37 3.91
CA SER A 40 -4.94 -23.99 3.00
C SER A 40 -4.49 -23.11 1.82
N MET A 41 -3.28 -22.53 1.89
CA MET A 41 -2.90 -21.34 1.10
C MET A 41 -2.27 -21.61 -0.28
N GLY A 42 -2.18 -22.88 -0.70
CA GLY A 42 -1.44 -23.24 -1.93
C GLY A 42 -1.98 -22.61 -3.23
N GLY A 43 -3.28 -22.32 -3.29
CA GLY A 43 -3.89 -21.64 -4.44
C GLY A 43 -3.44 -20.18 -4.55
N GLU A 44 -3.41 -19.49 -3.41
CA GLU A 44 -2.98 -18.09 -3.31
C GLU A 44 -1.49 -17.94 -3.65
N HIS A 45 -0.64 -18.86 -3.19
CA HIS A 45 0.80 -18.86 -3.52
C HIS A 45 1.04 -18.94 -5.03
N THR A 46 0.27 -19.78 -5.72
CA THR A 46 0.34 -19.91 -7.18
C THR A 46 -0.12 -18.63 -7.89
N TRP A 47 -1.16 -17.98 -7.38
CA TRP A 47 -1.65 -16.71 -7.93
C TRP A 47 -0.60 -15.60 -7.83
N LEU A 48 0.08 -15.47 -6.70
CA LEU A 48 1.12 -14.46 -6.47
C LEU A 48 2.23 -14.51 -7.52
N SER A 49 2.73 -15.72 -7.84
CA SER A 49 3.78 -15.93 -8.84
C SER A 49 3.41 -15.38 -10.23
N ASN A 50 2.12 -15.45 -10.59
CA ASN A 50 1.63 -15.03 -11.89
C ASN A 50 1.22 -13.55 -11.92
N MET A 51 0.54 -13.08 -10.87
CA MET A 51 -0.03 -11.72 -10.82
C MET A 51 1.05 -10.64 -10.79
N ILE A 52 2.19 -10.90 -10.15
CA ILE A 52 3.25 -9.90 -9.95
C ILE A 52 3.78 -9.30 -11.27
N ALA A 53 3.78 -10.08 -12.35
CA ALA A 53 4.19 -9.61 -13.67
C ALA A 53 3.18 -8.58 -14.23
N SER A 54 1.88 -8.80 -14.01
CA SER A 54 0.82 -7.87 -14.39
C SER A 54 0.90 -6.58 -13.58
N LEU A 55 1.15 -6.67 -12.27
CA LEU A 55 1.36 -5.50 -11.43
C LEU A 55 2.54 -4.67 -11.90
N GLU A 56 3.71 -5.29 -12.10
CA GLU A 56 4.89 -4.59 -12.61
C GLU A 56 4.64 -3.95 -13.98
N SER A 57 4.00 -4.68 -14.90
CA SER A 57 3.66 -4.15 -16.22
C SER A 57 2.73 -2.95 -16.14
N GLY A 58 1.74 -2.96 -15.24
CA GLY A 58 0.83 -1.84 -15.02
C GLY A 58 1.56 -0.62 -14.47
N LEU A 59 2.39 -0.81 -13.44
CA LEU A 59 3.19 0.26 -12.83
C LEU A 59 4.15 0.91 -13.83
N VAL A 60 4.90 0.10 -14.59
CA VAL A 60 5.82 0.61 -15.62
C VAL A 60 5.05 1.32 -16.73
N GLY A 61 3.84 0.87 -17.06
CA GLY A 61 2.93 1.53 -18.00
C GLY A 61 2.57 2.96 -17.60
N GLU A 62 2.39 3.20 -16.29
CA GLU A 62 2.16 4.52 -15.70
C GLU A 62 3.46 5.29 -15.39
N GLY A 63 4.62 4.74 -15.77
CA GLY A 63 5.94 5.34 -15.58
C GLY A 63 6.60 5.07 -14.22
N VAL A 64 5.90 4.39 -13.30
CA VAL A 64 6.44 4.00 -11.98
C VAL A 64 7.39 2.82 -12.15
N GLY A 65 8.64 2.97 -11.73
CA GLY A 65 9.67 1.94 -11.90
C GLY A 65 10.48 2.05 -13.19
N SER A 66 10.15 3.00 -14.09
CA SER A 66 10.78 3.09 -15.42
C SER A 66 12.24 3.55 -15.40
N SER A 67 12.60 4.44 -14.46
CA SER A 67 13.97 4.95 -14.33
C SER A 67 14.78 4.23 -13.25
N VAL A 68 14.11 3.88 -12.16
CA VAL A 68 14.65 3.09 -11.06
C VAL A 68 13.60 2.03 -10.80
N SER A 69 13.97 0.75 -10.88
CA SER A 69 13.00 -0.36 -10.81
C SER A 69 12.17 -0.33 -9.53
N ASN A 70 10.92 -0.77 -9.65
CA ASN A 70 10.12 -1.15 -8.49
C ASN A 70 10.78 -2.35 -7.81
N ARG A 71 10.52 -2.52 -6.51
CA ARG A 71 11.02 -3.66 -5.76
C ARG A 71 9.94 -4.25 -4.89
N TYR A 72 10.06 -5.56 -4.72
CA TYR A 72 9.08 -6.42 -4.11
C TYR A 72 9.72 -7.18 -2.96
N SER A 73 8.95 -7.42 -1.90
CA SER A 73 9.36 -8.25 -0.76
C SER A 73 8.28 -9.29 -0.50
N LEU A 74 8.71 -10.50 -0.12
CA LEU A 74 7.84 -11.60 0.26
C LEU A 74 8.13 -11.98 1.71
N VAL A 75 7.13 -11.86 2.57
CA VAL A 75 7.21 -12.18 4.00
C VAL A 75 6.23 -13.31 4.27
N GLY A 76 6.75 -14.44 4.76
CA GLY A 76 5.95 -15.60 5.17
C GLY A 76 5.58 -15.53 6.65
N PHE A 77 4.43 -16.09 7.02
CA PHE A 77 4.02 -16.31 8.41
C PHE A 77 3.05 -17.50 8.50
N GLY A 78 2.79 -18.00 9.71
CA GLY A 78 1.78 -19.06 9.92
C GLY A 78 2.23 -20.46 9.56
N GLY A 79 3.49 -20.59 9.15
CA GLY A 79 4.14 -21.84 8.83
C GLY A 79 4.32 -22.78 10.04
N SER A 80 4.81 -24.01 9.80
CA SER A 80 5.19 -24.90 10.90
C SER A 80 6.42 -24.36 11.66
N SER A 81 6.43 -24.51 12.99
CA SER A 81 7.62 -24.21 13.80
C SER A 81 8.83 -25.08 13.44
N GLY A 82 8.60 -26.27 12.90
CA GLY A 82 9.67 -27.18 12.48
C GLY A 82 10.44 -26.72 11.23
N SER A 83 9.88 -25.81 10.44
CA SER A 83 10.49 -25.27 9.22
C SER A 83 11.12 -23.89 9.42
N ASN A 84 10.95 -23.25 10.59
CA ASN A 84 11.21 -21.82 10.84
C ASN A 84 10.30 -20.87 10.04
N HIS A 85 9.09 -21.31 9.69
CA HIS A 85 8.11 -20.49 8.98
C HIS A 85 6.96 -19.99 9.87
N LEU A 86 6.94 -20.37 11.16
CA LEU A 86 5.90 -19.93 12.10
C LEU A 86 5.95 -18.42 12.33
N ASP A 87 7.12 -17.92 12.72
CA ASP A 87 7.33 -16.49 12.95
C ASP A 87 7.46 -15.75 11.61
N PRO A 88 7.05 -14.46 11.55
CA PRO A 88 7.27 -13.63 10.38
C PRO A 88 8.73 -13.59 9.93
N HIS A 89 8.97 -13.82 8.65
CA HIS A 89 10.31 -13.81 8.06
C HIS A 89 10.28 -13.43 6.58
N ALA A 90 11.33 -12.80 6.10
CA ALA A 90 11.50 -12.55 4.67
C ALA A 90 11.99 -13.81 3.95
N HIS A 91 11.37 -14.10 2.80
CA HIS A 91 11.92 -15.03 1.81
C HIS A 91 13.06 -14.36 1.04
N ASP A 92 14.00 -15.17 0.56
CA ASP A 92 15.16 -14.66 -0.18
C ASP A 92 14.75 -14.22 -1.60
N MET A 93 14.83 -12.92 -1.84
CA MET A 93 14.49 -12.25 -3.08
C MET A 93 15.65 -12.18 -4.07
N ASP A 94 16.77 -12.85 -3.81
CA ASP A 94 17.84 -13.09 -4.79
C ASP A 94 18.68 -14.30 -4.36
N ALA A 95 18.26 -15.49 -4.79
CA ALA A 95 18.95 -16.74 -4.49
C ALA A 95 20.37 -16.85 -5.12
N VAL A 96 20.77 -15.89 -5.97
CA VAL A 96 22.10 -15.87 -6.61
C VAL A 96 23.10 -15.12 -5.71
N THR A 97 22.64 -14.13 -4.96
CA THR A 97 23.48 -13.36 -4.05
C THR A 97 23.63 -14.07 -2.71
N ALA A 98 24.83 -14.02 -2.12
CA ALA A 98 25.06 -14.66 -0.83
C ALA A 98 24.34 -13.91 0.30
N GLY A 99 23.48 -14.62 1.02
CA GLY A 99 22.69 -14.10 2.14
C GLY A 99 21.32 -13.62 1.68
N ALA A 100 20.32 -13.75 2.56
CA ALA A 100 18.94 -13.41 2.24
C ALA A 100 18.82 -11.94 1.82
N GLN A 101 18.33 -11.71 0.61
CA GLN A 101 17.92 -10.39 0.15
C GLN A 101 16.43 -10.19 0.43
N GLU A 102 16.07 -9.12 1.11
CA GLU A 102 14.67 -8.84 1.47
C GLU A 102 13.86 -8.22 0.33
N TRP A 103 14.55 -7.70 -0.69
CA TRP A 103 13.99 -6.97 -1.82
C TRP A 103 14.54 -7.49 -3.14
N GLY A 104 13.67 -7.65 -4.13
CA GLY A 104 14.03 -8.08 -5.48
C GLY A 104 13.11 -7.49 -6.55
N SER A 105 13.37 -7.87 -7.80
CA SER A 105 12.49 -7.54 -8.93
C SER A 105 11.19 -8.35 -8.90
N SER A 106 10.25 -8.07 -9.80
CA SER A 106 9.04 -8.89 -9.97
C SER A 106 9.36 -10.32 -10.39
N THR A 107 10.47 -10.52 -11.13
CA THR A 107 10.93 -11.87 -11.51
C THR A 107 11.49 -12.61 -10.31
N ASP A 108 12.27 -11.94 -9.46
CA ASP A 108 12.80 -12.55 -8.26
C ASP A 108 11.67 -12.87 -7.26
N PHE A 109 10.67 -11.99 -7.16
CA PHE A 109 9.45 -12.27 -6.39
C PHE A 109 8.74 -13.52 -6.88
N ALA A 110 8.49 -13.61 -8.19
CA ALA A 110 7.85 -14.78 -8.78
C ALA A 110 8.63 -16.07 -8.47
N ALA A 111 9.97 -16.03 -8.49
CA ALA A 111 10.80 -17.15 -8.10
C ALA A 111 10.71 -17.47 -6.59
N ALA A 112 10.76 -16.45 -5.73
CA ALA A 112 10.68 -16.57 -4.28
C ALA A 112 9.33 -17.15 -3.82
N THR A 113 8.23 -16.98 -4.57
CA THR A 113 6.96 -17.66 -4.21
C THR A 113 7.08 -19.19 -4.18
N SER A 114 8.07 -19.79 -4.85
CA SER A 114 8.32 -21.24 -4.78
C SER A 114 8.97 -21.71 -3.47
N THR A 115 9.47 -20.78 -2.64
CA THR A 115 10.02 -21.09 -1.31
C THR A 115 8.97 -20.99 -0.21
N LEU A 116 7.76 -20.51 -0.53
CA LEU A 116 6.61 -20.57 0.37
C LEU A 116 6.29 -22.02 0.72
N VAL A 117 5.90 -22.23 1.97
CA VAL A 117 5.42 -23.52 2.44
C VAL A 117 3.91 -23.49 2.67
N THR A 118 3.27 -24.64 2.61
CA THR A 118 1.86 -24.83 2.99
C THR A 118 1.79 -25.81 4.15
N ASN A 119 2.42 -25.45 5.26
CA ASN A 119 2.46 -26.26 6.47
C ASN A 119 2.27 -25.34 7.66
N GLY A 120 1.45 -25.69 8.65
CA GLY A 120 1.19 -24.76 9.75
C GLY A 120 -0.27 -24.74 10.15
N GLY A 121 -0.64 -23.71 10.92
CA GLY A 121 -1.91 -23.61 11.64
C GLY A 121 -1.87 -22.53 12.73
N THR A 122 -1.06 -21.48 12.59
CA THR A 122 -1.01 -20.38 13.57
C THR A 122 -0.82 -19.04 12.87
N GLU A 123 -1.91 -18.48 12.39
CA GLU A 123 -1.95 -17.42 11.40
C GLU A 123 -2.05 -16.02 12.03
N ASP A 124 -0.92 -15.44 12.45
CA ASP A 124 -0.89 -14.06 12.98
C ASP A 124 -0.45 -13.01 11.94
N GLY A 125 -1.35 -12.65 11.03
CA GLY A 125 -1.07 -11.62 10.03
C GLY A 125 -0.75 -10.22 10.61
N TRP A 126 -1.16 -9.91 11.86
CA TRP A 126 -0.77 -8.65 12.51
C TRP A 126 0.70 -8.66 12.91
N SER A 127 1.18 -9.80 13.42
CA SER A 127 2.60 -9.98 13.74
C SER A 127 3.44 -9.89 12.46
N ALA A 128 2.96 -10.42 11.33
CA ALA A 128 3.63 -10.28 10.04
C ALA A 128 3.73 -8.81 9.57
N LEU A 129 2.62 -8.07 9.66
CA LEU A 129 2.61 -6.65 9.32
C LEU A 129 3.53 -5.82 10.23
N ASP A 130 3.46 -6.02 11.54
CA ASP A 130 4.34 -5.33 12.50
C ASP A 130 5.82 -5.65 12.22
N TRP A 131 6.14 -6.92 11.96
CA TRP A 131 7.49 -7.31 11.62
C TRP A 131 7.99 -6.58 10.36
N ALA A 132 7.21 -6.58 9.28
CA ALA A 132 7.60 -5.93 8.03
C ALA A 132 7.74 -4.41 8.19
N LEU A 133 6.87 -3.77 8.98
CA LEU A 133 6.97 -2.35 9.29
C LEU A 133 8.29 -2.00 10.00
N ASN A 134 8.79 -2.89 10.84
CA ASN A 134 9.94 -2.59 11.71
C ASN A 134 11.28 -3.15 11.20
N ASN A 135 11.28 -4.15 10.31
CA ASN A 135 12.52 -4.84 9.90
C ASN A 135 12.95 -4.55 8.46
N LEU A 136 12.02 -4.20 7.56
CA LEU A 136 12.37 -3.88 6.17
C LEU A 136 12.86 -2.44 6.02
N SER A 137 13.82 -2.24 5.10
CA SER A 137 14.34 -0.92 4.73
C SER A 137 13.63 -0.34 3.51
N TYR A 138 12.86 0.74 3.69
CA TYR A 138 12.04 1.39 2.66
C TYR A 138 12.76 2.58 2.00
N ARG A 139 12.47 2.82 0.71
CA ARG A 139 12.99 3.97 -0.05
C ARG A 139 12.17 5.22 0.28
N ALA A 140 12.85 6.34 0.47
CA ALA A 140 12.18 7.60 0.78
C ALA A 140 11.40 8.18 -0.41
N ASP A 141 11.70 7.78 -1.64
CA ASP A 141 11.04 8.21 -2.88
C ASP A 141 10.11 7.14 -3.47
N ALA A 142 9.81 6.09 -2.70
CA ALA A 142 8.92 5.03 -3.12
C ALA A 142 7.51 5.20 -2.55
N ALA A 143 6.52 4.84 -3.37
CA ALA A 143 5.19 4.48 -2.93
C ALA A 143 5.27 3.16 -2.13
N VAL A 144 5.01 3.20 -0.82
CA VAL A 144 5.08 2.01 0.05
C VAL A 144 3.70 1.37 0.15
N ASN A 145 3.60 0.10 -0.23
CA ASN A 145 2.34 -0.63 -0.28
C ASN A 145 2.48 -2.04 0.32
N PHE A 146 1.51 -2.43 1.13
CA PHE A 146 1.42 -3.76 1.73
C PHE A 146 0.23 -4.53 1.15
N VAL A 147 0.40 -5.83 0.99
CA VAL A 147 -0.66 -6.77 0.61
C VAL A 147 -0.59 -7.94 1.59
N LEU A 148 -1.62 -8.13 2.41
CA LEU A 148 -1.72 -9.27 3.32
C LEU A 148 -2.67 -10.31 2.75
N VAL A 149 -2.24 -11.57 2.70
CA VAL A 149 -2.97 -12.68 2.10
C VAL A 149 -3.12 -13.80 3.13
N THR A 150 -4.35 -14.11 3.54
CA THR A 150 -4.69 -15.19 4.49
C THR A 150 -6.15 -15.60 4.29
N ASP A 151 -6.51 -16.85 4.55
CA ASP A 151 -7.89 -17.33 4.42
C ASP A 151 -8.65 -17.47 5.74
N GLU A 152 -8.09 -16.93 6.83
CA GLU A 152 -8.72 -16.99 8.15
C GLU A 152 -8.48 -15.75 9.01
N ASP A 153 -9.10 -15.79 10.19
CA ASP A 153 -8.92 -14.78 11.22
C ASP A 153 -7.59 -14.94 11.95
N ARG A 154 -7.25 -13.92 12.72
CA ARG A 154 -5.96 -13.87 13.39
C ARG A 154 -5.87 -14.87 14.54
N ASP A 155 -4.80 -15.66 14.55
CA ASP A 155 -4.30 -16.29 15.78
C ASP A 155 -3.45 -15.31 16.58
N ASN A 156 -3.98 -14.80 17.69
CA ASN A 156 -3.30 -13.76 18.47
C ASN A 156 -2.08 -14.32 19.23
N THR A 157 -0.91 -14.27 18.59
CA THR A 157 0.38 -14.64 19.18
C THR A 157 1.06 -13.49 19.93
N ASN A 158 0.67 -12.25 19.64
CA ASN A 158 1.19 -11.04 20.27
C ASN A 158 0.06 -10.12 20.75
N ALA A 159 -0.28 -10.23 22.04
CA ALA A 159 -1.34 -9.44 22.66
C ALA A 159 -1.02 -7.94 22.83
N ALA A 160 0.23 -7.51 22.57
CA ALA A 160 0.58 -6.10 22.61
C ALA A 160 0.17 -5.35 21.33
N LEU A 161 0.02 -6.06 20.21
CA LEU A 161 -0.42 -5.48 18.95
C LEU A 161 -1.91 -5.12 19.00
N ASN A 162 -2.23 -3.93 18.51
CA ASN A 162 -3.58 -3.44 18.30
C ASN A 162 -3.67 -2.71 16.96
N LYS A 163 -4.90 -2.49 16.49
CA LYS A 163 -5.16 -1.81 15.21
C LYS A 163 -4.53 -0.42 15.18
N GLU A 164 -4.62 0.32 16.28
CA GLU A 164 -4.11 1.68 16.37
C GLU A 164 -2.59 1.74 16.18
N SER A 165 -1.84 0.80 16.77
CA SER A 165 -0.39 0.73 16.60
C SER A 165 0.01 0.36 15.17
N LEU A 166 -0.72 -0.58 14.54
CA LEU A 166 -0.46 -0.99 13.15
C LEU A 166 -0.78 0.14 12.16
N LEU A 167 -1.94 0.80 12.32
CA LEU A 167 -2.29 1.98 11.53
C LEU A 167 -1.29 3.11 11.70
N SER A 168 -0.84 3.36 12.94
CA SER A 168 0.23 4.34 13.19
C SER A 168 1.53 3.98 12.46
N GLY A 169 1.87 2.68 12.39
CA GLY A 169 3.04 2.21 11.64
C GLY A 169 2.89 2.41 10.13
N LEU A 170 1.73 2.08 9.57
CA LEU A 170 1.40 2.32 8.16
C LEU A 170 1.47 3.82 7.82
N PHE A 171 0.79 4.67 8.59
CA PHE A 171 0.84 6.13 8.41
C PHE A 171 2.24 6.71 8.58
N GLY A 172 3.03 6.17 9.51
CA GLY A 172 4.44 6.57 9.69
C GLY A 172 5.30 6.33 8.46
N LYS A 173 4.91 5.40 7.58
CA LYS A 173 5.54 5.14 6.27
C LYS A 173 4.74 5.72 5.11
N ASN A 174 3.64 6.43 5.38
CA ASN A 174 2.67 6.85 4.37
C ASN A 174 2.17 5.67 3.53
N ALA A 175 2.06 4.47 4.12
CA ALA A 175 1.80 3.24 3.38
C ALA A 175 0.31 2.85 3.38
N LEU A 176 -0.12 2.22 2.28
CA LEU A 176 -1.45 1.63 2.15
C LEU A 176 -1.39 0.11 2.37
N LEU A 177 -2.42 -0.45 2.98
CA LEU A 177 -2.59 -1.90 3.16
C LEU A 177 -3.76 -2.38 2.31
N ASN A 178 -3.52 -3.39 1.49
CA ASN A 178 -4.54 -4.20 0.86
C ASN A 178 -4.61 -5.57 1.54
N VAL A 179 -5.79 -6.18 1.60
CA VAL A 179 -5.97 -7.53 2.15
C VAL A 179 -6.68 -8.44 1.16
N VAL A 180 -6.17 -9.65 0.95
CA VAL A 180 -6.82 -10.73 0.19
C VAL A 180 -7.24 -11.78 1.20
N VAL A 181 -8.53 -11.81 1.52
CA VAL A 181 -9.06 -12.53 2.68
C VAL A 181 -10.31 -13.34 2.39
N ASN A 182 -10.55 -14.36 3.21
CA ASN A 182 -11.80 -15.13 3.19
C ASN A 182 -12.95 -14.35 3.84
N ASN A 183 -13.35 -13.28 3.16
CA ASN A 183 -14.48 -12.44 3.53
C ASN A 183 -15.33 -12.15 2.28
N SER A 184 -16.64 -12.21 2.42
CA SER A 184 -17.55 -11.84 1.34
C SER A 184 -17.71 -10.32 1.27
N PHE A 185 -17.95 -9.79 0.07
CA PHE A 185 -18.17 -8.37 -0.17
C PHE A 185 -19.37 -8.17 -1.11
N GLY A 186 -19.99 -6.99 -1.04
CA GLY A 186 -21.15 -6.64 -1.84
C GLY A 186 -21.00 -5.35 -2.63
N CYS A 187 -21.82 -5.21 -3.66
CA CYS A 187 -22.09 -3.96 -4.39
C CYS A 187 -23.42 -3.30 -3.94
N ASP A 188 -24.00 -3.82 -2.87
CA ASP A 188 -25.10 -3.26 -2.10
C ASP A 188 -25.23 -4.07 -0.80
N ALA A 189 -26.09 -3.65 0.13
CA ALA A 189 -26.30 -4.30 1.42
C ALA A 189 -26.92 -5.72 1.34
N SER A 190 -27.32 -6.18 0.16
CA SER A 190 -27.97 -7.47 -0.08
C SER A 190 -27.13 -8.46 -0.90
N SER A 191 -26.00 -8.01 -1.44
CA SER A 191 -25.11 -8.81 -2.30
C SER A 191 -23.84 -9.21 -1.56
N THR A 192 -23.32 -10.38 -1.90
CA THR A 192 -22.11 -10.97 -1.28
C THR A 192 -21.14 -11.53 -2.32
N ASN A 193 -21.31 -11.11 -3.58
CA ASN A 193 -20.57 -11.61 -4.74
C ASN A 193 -19.64 -10.57 -5.37
N ALA A 194 -19.35 -9.46 -4.69
CA ALA A 194 -18.31 -8.55 -5.13
C ALA A 194 -16.93 -9.21 -4.99
N ILE A 195 -16.06 -8.88 -5.93
CA ILE A 195 -14.64 -9.24 -5.95
C ILE A 195 -13.94 -8.60 -4.75
N GLY A 196 -14.27 -7.36 -4.42
CA GLY A 196 -13.64 -6.60 -3.34
C GLY A 196 -14.30 -5.25 -3.14
N ILE A 197 -13.74 -4.47 -2.21
CA ILE A 197 -14.13 -3.10 -1.90
C ILE A 197 -12.89 -2.24 -1.62
N ASP A 198 -13.00 -0.93 -1.77
CA ASP A 198 -11.95 0.03 -1.40
C ASP A 198 -12.38 0.99 -0.28
N SER A 199 -11.45 1.81 0.20
CA SER A 199 -11.68 2.78 1.28
C SER A 199 -12.61 3.93 0.91
N ASP A 200 -12.94 4.10 -0.38
CA ASP A 200 -13.89 5.10 -0.88
C ASP A 200 -15.33 4.55 -0.95
N ASP A 201 -15.58 3.43 -0.26
CA ASP A 201 -16.84 2.69 -0.27
C ASP A 201 -17.25 2.19 -1.67
N ASN A 202 -16.31 2.02 -2.61
CA ASN A 202 -16.63 1.38 -3.88
C ASN A 202 -16.59 -0.14 -3.73
N GLY A 203 -17.46 -0.85 -4.44
CA GLY A 203 -17.31 -2.29 -4.66
C GLY A 203 -16.88 -2.62 -6.09
N PHE A 204 -16.29 -3.79 -6.28
CA PHE A 204 -15.83 -4.29 -7.58
C PHE A 204 -16.57 -5.57 -7.92
N GLN A 205 -17.24 -5.62 -9.07
CA GLN A 205 -18.00 -6.79 -9.50
C GLN A 205 -17.46 -7.35 -10.82
N ALA A 206 -17.32 -8.67 -10.90
CA ALA A 206 -16.88 -9.35 -12.12
C ALA A 206 -17.90 -9.15 -13.24
N ASP A 207 -17.42 -8.87 -14.45
CA ASP A 207 -18.27 -8.72 -15.64
C ASP A 207 -18.58 -10.06 -16.35
N GLY A 208 -18.03 -11.16 -15.82
CA GLY A 208 -18.17 -12.52 -16.35
C GLY A 208 -17.26 -12.85 -17.54
N SER A 209 -16.47 -11.89 -18.01
CA SER A 209 -15.60 -11.96 -19.19
C SER A 209 -14.12 -11.73 -18.87
N GLY A 210 -13.75 -11.66 -17.59
CA GLY A 210 -12.39 -11.40 -17.12
C GLY A 210 -12.11 -9.92 -16.81
N GLY A 211 -13.09 -9.04 -16.99
CA GLY A 211 -13.03 -7.66 -16.55
C GLY A 211 -13.93 -7.42 -15.33
N PHE A 212 -14.07 -6.16 -14.94
CA PHE A 212 -14.86 -5.80 -13.77
C PHE A 212 -15.54 -4.45 -13.94
N THR A 213 -16.58 -4.22 -13.15
CA THR A 213 -17.26 -2.94 -13.03
C THR A 213 -17.16 -2.44 -11.59
N LYS A 214 -17.03 -1.13 -11.42
CA LYS A 214 -17.06 -0.46 -10.12
C LYS A 214 -18.49 -0.03 -9.78
N CYS A 215 -18.97 -0.41 -8.60
CA CYS A 215 -20.21 0.06 -8.02
C CYS A 215 -19.89 1.17 -7.00
N GLU A 216 -19.89 2.41 -7.48
CA GLU A 216 -19.41 3.56 -6.71
C GLU A 216 -20.25 3.82 -5.45
N GLY A 217 -19.58 3.98 -4.30
CA GLY A 217 -20.21 4.26 -3.01
C GLY A 217 -21.20 3.18 -2.52
N ALA A 218 -21.14 1.97 -3.09
CA ALA A 218 -22.05 0.87 -2.81
C ALA A 218 -21.33 -0.39 -2.28
N GLY A 219 -20.04 -0.29 -1.99
CA GLY A 219 -19.25 -1.33 -1.36
C GLY A 219 -19.85 -1.74 -0.02
N ASN A 220 -19.91 -3.04 0.23
CA ASN A 220 -20.42 -3.59 1.48
C ASN A 220 -19.50 -4.70 2.02
N ILE A 221 -19.21 -4.65 3.32
CA ILE A 221 -18.52 -5.72 4.03
C ILE A 221 -19.54 -6.79 4.42
N GLY A 222 -19.42 -7.96 3.81
CA GLY A 222 -20.19 -9.15 4.16
C GLY A 222 -19.56 -9.92 5.33
N SER A 223 -19.97 -11.17 5.50
CA SER A 223 -19.41 -12.06 6.51
C SER A 223 -18.11 -12.71 6.04
N GLY A 224 -17.16 -12.90 6.95
CA GLY A 224 -15.94 -13.67 6.75
C GLY A 224 -15.78 -14.76 7.79
N ASN A 225 -14.69 -15.51 7.68
CA ASN A 225 -14.33 -16.51 8.66
C ASN A 225 -13.95 -15.85 10.00
N GLY A 226 -14.46 -16.36 11.12
CA GLY A 226 -14.14 -15.84 12.46
C GLY A 226 -14.19 -14.31 12.57
N THR A 227 -13.10 -13.71 13.05
CA THR A 227 -12.92 -12.24 13.16
C THR A 227 -12.20 -11.59 11.97
N THR A 228 -12.03 -12.27 10.82
CA THR A 228 -11.29 -11.80 9.63
C THR A 228 -11.64 -10.37 9.22
N GLY A 229 -12.94 -10.05 9.14
CA GLY A 229 -13.41 -8.72 8.77
C GLY A 229 -12.93 -7.65 9.75
N SER A 230 -13.09 -7.89 11.04
CA SER A 230 -12.58 -6.96 12.04
C SER A 230 -11.05 -6.95 12.07
N ASP A 231 -10.35 -8.05 11.91
CA ASP A 231 -8.89 -8.06 12.07
C ASP A 231 -8.16 -7.42 10.90
N TYR A 232 -8.61 -7.67 9.67
CA TYR A 232 -7.87 -7.30 8.46
C TYR A 232 -8.60 -6.30 7.58
N VAL A 233 -9.90 -6.48 7.33
CA VAL A 233 -10.65 -5.60 6.40
C VAL A 233 -10.71 -4.18 6.95
N ASP A 234 -11.10 -4.00 8.21
CA ASP A 234 -11.12 -2.67 8.84
C ASP A 234 -9.74 -2.00 8.79
N LEU A 235 -8.67 -2.77 8.99
CA LEU A 235 -7.31 -2.25 9.00
C LEU A 235 -6.89 -1.75 7.61
N ALA A 236 -7.20 -2.51 6.56
CA ALA A 236 -6.93 -2.14 5.18
C ALA A 236 -7.68 -0.86 4.77
N LEU A 237 -8.99 -0.81 5.02
CA LEU A 237 -9.81 0.35 4.66
C LEU A 237 -9.40 1.61 5.44
N ASN A 238 -9.10 1.49 6.74
CA ASN A 238 -8.63 2.62 7.54
C ASN A 238 -7.23 3.11 7.13
N SER A 239 -6.43 2.28 6.46
CA SER A 239 -5.16 2.70 5.87
C SER A 239 -5.33 3.48 4.56
N GLY A 240 -6.53 3.47 3.97
CA GLY A 240 -6.80 4.02 2.63
C GLY A 240 -6.59 3.01 1.49
N GLY A 241 -6.53 1.71 1.80
CA GLY A 241 -6.39 0.65 0.80
C GLY A 241 -7.69 -0.12 0.55
N ALA A 242 -7.57 -1.36 0.05
CA ALA A 242 -8.71 -2.18 -0.37
C ALA A 242 -8.71 -3.61 0.22
N ALA A 243 -9.87 -4.27 0.17
CA ALA A 243 -10.08 -5.64 0.63
C ALA A 243 -10.69 -6.51 -0.47
N TRP A 244 -10.19 -7.73 -0.62
CA TRP A 244 -10.43 -8.60 -1.76
C TRP A 244 -10.89 -9.99 -1.33
N ASN A 245 -11.92 -10.51 -1.99
CA ASN A 245 -12.55 -11.80 -1.68
C ASN A 245 -11.73 -12.95 -2.26
N LEU A 246 -10.93 -13.56 -1.40
CA LEU A 246 -10.07 -14.69 -1.74
C LEU A 246 -10.85 -15.90 -2.30
N ASN A 247 -12.13 -16.07 -1.96
CA ASN A 247 -12.93 -17.17 -2.50
C ASN A 247 -13.24 -17.02 -3.99
N ILE A 248 -13.28 -15.78 -4.52
CA ILE A 248 -13.42 -15.55 -5.96
C ILE A 248 -12.17 -16.05 -6.70
N LEU A 249 -10.99 -15.78 -6.14
CA LEU A 249 -9.72 -16.30 -6.65
C LEU A 249 -9.70 -17.83 -6.64
N ARG A 250 -10.03 -18.47 -5.51
CA ARG A 250 -10.06 -19.94 -5.37
C ARG A 250 -11.04 -20.63 -6.30
N SER A 251 -12.15 -19.97 -6.64
CA SER A 251 -13.15 -20.52 -7.56
C SER A 251 -12.61 -20.66 -8.99
N GLY A 252 -11.58 -19.90 -9.35
CA GLY A 252 -10.97 -19.93 -10.68
C GLY A 252 -11.87 -19.38 -11.79
N GLY A 253 -11.47 -19.63 -13.03
CA GLY A 253 -12.20 -19.20 -14.22
C GLY A 253 -12.23 -17.68 -14.43
N THR A 254 -13.18 -17.19 -15.22
CA THR A 254 -13.24 -15.78 -15.63
C THR A 254 -13.44 -14.81 -14.46
N ASN A 255 -14.03 -15.25 -13.35
CA ASN A 255 -14.15 -14.42 -12.15
C ASN A 255 -12.80 -14.26 -11.42
N ALA A 256 -11.93 -15.28 -11.45
CA ALA A 256 -10.56 -15.14 -10.93
C ALA A 256 -9.69 -14.26 -11.85
N ASP A 257 -9.93 -14.29 -13.17
CA ASP A 257 -9.33 -13.33 -14.10
C ASP A 257 -9.79 -11.90 -13.76
N SER A 258 -11.08 -11.72 -13.52
CA SER A 258 -11.68 -10.43 -13.10
C SER A 258 -11.10 -9.95 -11.77
N PHE A 259 -10.91 -10.87 -10.82
CA PHE A 259 -10.25 -10.59 -9.55
C PHE A 259 -8.83 -10.05 -9.73
N THR A 260 -8.04 -10.73 -10.57
CA THR A 260 -6.67 -10.31 -10.83
C THR A 260 -6.64 -8.95 -11.53
N ALA A 261 -7.55 -8.73 -12.50
CA ALA A 261 -7.66 -7.47 -13.20
C ALA A 261 -8.01 -6.31 -12.26
N SER A 262 -9.02 -6.46 -11.40
CA SER A 262 -9.41 -5.40 -10.46
C SER A 262 -8.34 -5.16 -9.40
N PHE A 263 -7.74 -6.22 -8.87
CA PHE A 263 -6.67 -6.10 -7.88
C PHE A 263 -5.48 -5.31 -8.46
N VAL A 264 -5.03 -5.67 -9.65
CA VAL A 264 -3.90 -4.99 -10.31
C VAL A 264 -4.25 -3.54 -10.64
N ASP A 265 -5.42 -3.27 -11.21
CA ASP A 265 -5.85 -1.91 -11.57
C ASP A 265 -5.91 -0.99 -10.35
N THR A 266 -6.55 -1.46 -9.27
CA THR A 266 -6.59 -0.70 -8.01
C THR A 266 -5.21 -0.50 -7.41
N LYS A 267 -4.34 -1.53 -7.40
CA LYS A 267 -2.97 -1.37 -6.88
C LYS A 267 -2.14 -0.36 -7.70
N VAL A 268 -2.28 -0.37 -9.02
CA VAL A 268 -1.60 0.59 -9.90
C VAL A 268 -2.12 2.00 -9.64
N GLN A 269 -3.44 2.18 -9.50
CA GLN A 269 -4.04 3.46 -9.16
C GLN A 269 -3.53 3.97 -7.81
N GLU A 270 -3.64 3.15 -6.75
CA GLU A 270 -3.19 3.49 -5.40
C GLU A 270 -1.72 3.90 -5.38
N ILE A 271 -0.84 3.14 -6.03
CA ILE A 271 0.59 3.45 -6.10
C ILE A 271 0.85 4.75 -6.85
N THR A 272 0.15 5.00 -7.95
CA THR A 272 0.35 6.20 -8.78
C THR A 272 -0.17 7.47 -8.11
N GLU A 273 -1.24 7.35 -7.33
CA GLU A 273 -1.89 8.46 -6.64
C GLU A 273 -1.39 8.69 -5.21
N GLN A 274 -0.63 7.74 -4.64
CA GLN A 274 -0.06 7.86 -3.31
C GLN A 274 0.79 9.13 -3.21
N PRO A 275 0.43 10.09 -2.33
CA PRO A 275 1.16 11.33 -2.23
C PRO A 275 2.60 11.03 -1.79
N PRO A 276 3.65 11.53 -2.45
CA PRO A 276 5.03 11.38 -2.00
C PRO A 276 5.18 11.92 -0.57
N VAL A 277 6.05 11.28 0.21
CA VAL A 277 6.57 11.91 1.43
C VAL A 277 7.27 13.20 1.02
N SER A 278 6.95 14.32 1.67
CA SER A 278 7.43 15.65 1.29
C SER A 278 8.95 15.67 1.14
N VAL A 279 9.44 15.73 -0.09
CA VAL A 279 10.86 15.99 -0.36
C VAL A 279 11.12 17.45 -0.01
N PRO A 280 12.02 17.77 0.94
CA PRO A 280 12.41 19.16 1.16
C PRO A 280 12.97 19.71 -0.15
N GLU A 281 12.38 20.77 -0.68
CA GLU A 281 12.84 21.35 -1.95
C GLU A 281 14.36 21.58 -1.90
N PRO A 282 15.12 21.21 -2.94
CA PRO A 282 16.52 21.62 -3.06
C PRO A 282 16.58 23.14 -2.86
N GLY A 283 17.52 23.63 -2.05
CA GLY A 283 17.62 25.00 -1.52
C GLY A 283 17.73 26.17 -2.52
N THR A 284 17.16 26.04 -3.72
CA THR A 284 16.99 27.05 -4.76
C THR A 284 16.27 28.30 -4.24
N LEU A 285 15.33 28.17 -3.29
CA LEU A 285 14.70 29.33 -2.62
C LEU A 285 15.67 30.09 -1.70
N ALA A 286 16.67 29.43 -1.11
CA ALA A 286 17.72 30.11 -0.36
C ALA A 286 18.65 30.92 -1.29
N LEU A 287 18.87 30.44 -2.53
CA LEU A 287 19.74 31.11 -3.50
C LEU A 287 19.10 32.39 -4.10
N LEU A 288 17.78 32.40 -4.30
CA LEU A 288 17.03 33.61 -4.70
C LEU A 288 16.91 34.63 -3.55
N GLY A 289 16.76 34.17 -2.31
CA GLY A 289 16.72 35.03 -1.11
C GLY A 289 18.06 35.72 -0.80
N LEU A 290 19.18 35.01 -1.00
CA LEU A 290 20.54 35.55 -0.81
C LEU A 290 20.98 36.45 -1.99
N GLY A 291 20.50 36.18 -3.21
CA GLY A 291 20.77 37.03 -4.38
C GLY A 291 20.15 38.42 -4.29
N LEU A 292 18.93 38.53 -3.75
CA LEU A 292 18.22 39.81 -3.60
C LEU A 292 18.73 40.65 -2.41
N THR A 293 19.19 40.01 -1.34
CA THR A 293 19.82 40.72 -0.20
C THR A 293 21.22 41.26 -0.55
N GLY A 294 21.98 40.57 -1.40
CA GLY A 294 23.27 41.05 -1.91
C GLY A 294 23.18 42.31 -2.78
N LEU A 295 22.08 42.51 -3.52
CA LEU A 295 21.86 43.69 -4.36
C LEU A 295 21.39 44.92 -3.56
N ALA A 296 20.71 44.74 -2.42
CA ALA A 296 20.24 45.84 -1.57
C ALA A 296 21.38 46.52 -0.77
N PHE A 297 22.48 45.83 -0.51
CA PHE A 297 23.64 46.40 0.21
C PHE A 297 24.62 47.20 -0.68
N ARG A 298 24.39 47.28 -2.00
CA ARG A 298 25.29 47.99 -2.93
C ARG A 298 24.86 49.41 -3.31
N ARG A 299 23.94 50.03 -2.57
CA ARG A 299 23.61 51.47 -2.72
C ARG A 299 23.76 52.23 -1.40
N LYS A 300 25.01 52.53 -1.04
CA LYS A 300 25.39 53.78 -0.34
C LYS A 300 26.91 53.94 -0.33
N LYS A 301 27.44 54.59 -1.36
CA LYS A 301 28.60 55.49 -1.29
C LYS A 301 28.82 56.20 -2.64
N ALA A 302 28.15 57.35 -2.79
CA ALA A 302 28.57 58.56 -3.48
C ALA A 302 27.56 59.64 -3.10
#